data_AF-A0A7V1HVP5-F1
#
_entry.id   AF-A0A7V1HVP5-F1
#
_cell.length_a   1.000
_cell.length_b   1.000
_cell.length_c   1.000
_cell.angle_alpha   90.00
_cell.angle_beta   90.00
_cell.angle_gamma   90.00
#
_symmetry.space_group_name_H-M   'P 1'
#
loop_
_entity.id
_entity.type
_entity.pdbx_description
1 polymer ?
#
loop_
_entity_poly.entity_id
_entity_poly.type
_entity_poly.pdbx_seq_one_letter_code
_entity_poly.pdbx_strand_id
1 'polypeptide(L)'
;MHINSQTRLLTLILFLSSVFITALAATAPSPSPAPAKDENSSEDINTKLENLDPAQPLDYFLLAEDVDYEAQTPEEDQLALRLYFLAMQLDLRNGGQTALARSACIAMAGLTNDPKLKLQLKALQELYNPSHPAFRPSDNTGPYNTLPRDADETIDNALEGLSLYRLGEGRAAISRLDNDDIKKLLAPYEAATGHMDEILGWCRRNPTCRECNNHRIIEARSGLTGIVEPTICPTCKGHPGPELNDDRLNDMLIMEIALRTEKLDKWSVQLALEGGRPLQPLDPDSLAGKLNMDPLATIYRNGQWVQPPGKSLK
;
A
#
# COMPACT_ATOMS: atom_id res chain seq x y z
N MET A 1 11.23 -55.00 -9.65
CA MET A 1 11.87 -54.71 -10.95
C MET A 1 12.34 -53.27 -10.93
N HIS A 2 13.63 -53.08 -10.71
CA HIS A 2 14.33 -51.81 -10.93
C HIS A 2 14.34 -51.45 -12.42
N ILE A 3 14.36 -50.17 -12.76
CA ILE A 3 15.42 -49.52 -13.55
C ILE A 3 15.31 -47.99 -13.41
N ASN A 4 16.39 -47.41 -12.88
CA ASN A 4 16.77 -46.01 -12.93
C ASN A 4 17.16 -45.58 -14.35
N SER A 5 17.02 -44.30 -14.68
CA SER A 5 17.87 -43.65 -15.68
C SER A 5 17.96 -42.14 -15.45
N GLN A 6 18.98 -41.74 -14.71
CA GLN A 6 19.50 -40.38 -14.68
C GLN A 6 20.19 -40.00 -16.02
N THR A 7 20.51 -38.71 -16.12
CA THR A 7 21.70 -38.14 -16.81
C THR A 7 21.77 -38.25 -18.34
N ARG A 8 21.44 -37.13 -19.01
CA ARG A 8 22.18 -36.55 -20.15
C ARG A 8 21.94 -35.03 -20.14
N LEU A 9 22.79 -34.12 -20.59
CA LEU A 9 24.23 -34.00 -20.80
C LEU A 9 24.38 -32.54 -21.30
N LEU A 10 25.35 -31.79 -20.79
CA LEU A 10 25.79 -30.49 -21.32
C LEU A 10 26.22 -30.60 -22.81
N THR A 11 25.79 -29.64 -23.66
CA THR A 11 26.55 -29.07 -24.80
C THR A 11 25.75 -27.91 -25.44
N LEU A 12 26.17 -26.64 -25.33
CA LEU A 12 27.10 -25.92 -26.23
C LEU A 12 26.40 -25.21 -27.41
N ILE A 13 26.07 -23.93 -27.26
CA ILE A 13 25.96 -22.97 -28.38
C ILE A 13 26.53 -21.60 -27.94
N LEU A 14 27.83 -21.44 -28.19
CA LEU A 14 28.53 -20.16 -28.34
C LEU A 14 28.32 -19.71 -29.79
N PHE A 15 27.57 -18.63 -30.03
CA PHE A 15 27.65 -17.90 -31.29
C PHE A 15 28.17 -16.48 -31.01
N LEU A 16 29.46 -16.32 -31.28
CA LEU A 16 30.10 -15.04 -31.51
C LEU A 16 29.38 -14.31 -32.65
N SER A 17 28.84 -13.13 -32.35
CA SER A 17 28.44 -12.14 -33.35
C SER A 17 29.34 -10.92 -33.17
N SER A 18 30.53 -10.97 -33.76
CA SER A 18 31.43 -9.83 -33.87
C SER A 18 30.86 -8.85 -34.89
N VAL A 19 30.06 -7.89 -34.42
CA VAL A 19 29.69 -6.72 -35.22
C VAL A 19 30.82 -5.70 -35.06
N PHE A 20 31.62 -5.56 -36.13
CA PHE A 20 32.56 -4.45 -36.28
C PHE A 20 31.76 -3.15 -36.44
N ILE A 21 31.69 -2.35 -35.39
CA ILE A 21 31.19 -0.96 -35.46
C ILE A 21 32.36 -0.08 -35.88
N THR A 22 32.37 0.35 -37.13
CA THR A 22 33.24 1.39 -37.65
C THR A 22 32.86 2.72 -37.02
N ALA A 23 33.63 3.16 -36.02
CA ALA A 23 33.48 4.46 -35.40
C ALA A 23 33.94 5.56 -36.38
N LEU A 24 33.00 6.31 -36.95
CA LEU A 24 33.29 7.64 -37.48
C LEU A 24 33.61 8.54 -36.28
N ALA A 25 34.86 8.98 -36.18
CA ALA A 25 35.28 10.02 -35.25
C ALA A 25 34.68 11.35 -35.72
N ALA A 26 33.46 11.64 -35.28
CA ALA A 26 32.90 12.98 -35.32
C ALA A 26 33.67 13.83 -34.32
N THR A 27 34.35 14.86 -34.82
CA THR A 27 35.00 15.90 -34.02
C THR A 27 33.91 16.61 -33.21
N ALA A 28 33.72 16.21 -31.95
CA ALA A 28 32.80 16.87 -31.05
C ALA A 28 33.25 18.34 -30.87
N PRO A 29 32.35 19.33 -30.99
CA PRO A 29 32.67 20.71 -30.69
C PRO A 29 33.18 20.79 -29.25
N SER A 30 34.32 21.47 -29.05
CA SER A 30 34.86 21.71 -27.72
C SER A 30 33.78 22.29 -26.81
N PRO A 31 33.52 21.70 -25.64
CA PRO A 31 32.52 22.23 -24.72
C PRO A 31 32.89 23.67 -24.39
N SER A 32 31.94 24.60 -24.56
CA SER A 32 32.12 25.96 -24.05
C SER A 32 32.44 25.87 -22.56
N PRO A 33 33.43 26.63 -22.07
CA PRO A 33 33.76 26.64 -20.65
C PRO A 33 32.49 26.96 -19.87
N ALA A 34 32.12 26.06 -18.96
CA ALA A 34 31.00 26.28 -18.05
C ALA A 34 31.24 27.62 -17.33
N PRO A 35 30.19 28.44 -17.13
CA PRO A 35 30.33 29.70 -16.39
C PRO A 35 30.99 29.40 -15.04
N ALA A 36 32.02 30.17 -14.70
CA ALA A 36 32.71 30.04 -13.42
C ALA A 36 31.70 30.22 -12.29
N LYS A 37 31.63 29.25 -11.37
CA LYS A 37 30.74 29.26 -10.20
C LYS A 37 31.12 30.47 -9.34
N ASP A 38 30.16 31.35 -9.04
CA ASP A 38 30.39 32.51 -8.18
C ASP A 38 30.75 32.02 -6.77
N GLU A 39 31.97 32.28 -6.30
CA GLU A 39 32.44 31.87 -4.97
C GLU A 39 31.54 32.38 -3.82
N ASN A 40 30.76 33.44 -4.09
CA ASN A 40 29.77 34.01 -3.17
C ASN A 40 28.59 33.08 -2.82
N SER A 41 28.28 32.03 -3.60
CA SER A 41 27.12 31.19 -3.30
C SER A 41 27.31 30.32 -2.03
N SER A 42 28.55 29.89 -1.75
CA SER A 42 28.85 29.01 -0.62
C SER A 42 28.78 29.72 0.74
N GLU A 43 29.18 30.99 0.80
CA GLU A 43 29.14 31.80 2.04
C GLU A 43 27.69 32.18 2.42
N ASP A 44 26.81 32.32 1.41
CA ASP A 44 25.38 32.54 1.60
C ASP A 44 24.68 31.32 2.21
N ILE A 45 24.98 30.10 1.73
CA ILE A 45 24.34 28.87 2.24
C ILE A 45 24.67 28.63 3.72
N ASN A 46 25.93 28.80 4.14
CA ASN A 46 26.31 28.63 5.55
C ASN A 46 25.59 29.62 6.46
N THR A 47 25.49 30.88 6.01
CA THR A 47 24.75 31.93 6.74
C THR A 47 23.26 31.57 6.85
N LYS A 48 22.65 31.07 5.78
CA LYS A 48 21.25 30.59 5.80
C LYS A 48 21.07 29.41 6.75
N LEU A 49 21.98 28.42 6.72
CA LEU A 49 21.96 27.25 7.62
C LEU A 49 22.04 27.65 9.10
N GLU A 50 22.89 28.62 9.45
CA GLU A 50 23.02 29.11 10.82
C GLU A 50 21.77 29.86 11.31
N ASN A 51 21.00 30.44 10.40
CA ASN A 51 19.77 31.17 10.70
C ASN A 51 18.50 30.31 10.73
N LEU A 52 18.58 29.00 10.45
CA LEU A 52 17.43 28.10 10.51
C LEU A 52 16.86 27.99 11.94
N ASP A 53 15.54 28.09 12.05
CA ASP A 53 14.77 27.90 13.30
C ASP A 53 13.91 26.63 13.20
N PRO A 54 14.11 25.61 14.07
CA PRO A 54 13.28 24.40 14.10
C PRO A 54 11.78 24.64 14.28
N ALA A 55 11.35 25.83 14.71
CA ALA A 55 9.94 26.21 14.77
C ALA A 55 9.33 26.53 13.39
N GLN A 56 10.14 26.70 12.34
CA GLN A 56 9.74 27.06 10.99
C GLN A 56 10.14 25.97 9.97
N PRO A 57 9.35 24.87 9.84
CA PRO A 57 9.67 23.78 8.90
C PRO A 57 9.81 24.24 7.44
N LEU A 58 9.11 25.31 7.05
CA LEU A 58 9.13 25.86 5.70
C LEU A 58 10.52 26.39 5.31
N ASP A 59 11.25 27.00 6.25
CA ASP A 59 12.59 27.55 5.97
C ASP A 59 13.60 26.46 5.60
N TYR A 60 13.48 25.28 6.23
CA TYR A 60 14.27 24.10 5.87
C TYR A 60 13.93 23.62 4.46
N PHE A 61 12.64 23.58 4.12
CA PHE A 61 12.19 23.14 2.80
C PHE A 61 12.66 24.09 1.70
N LEU A 62 12.50 25.40 1.88
CA LEU A 62 12.92 26.40 0.89
C LEU A 62 14.45 26.39 0.70
N LEU A 63 15.21 26.29 1.78
CA LEU A 63 16.66 26.14 1.67
C LEU A 63 17.05 24.82 1.00
N ALA A 64 16.30 23.74 1.21
CA ALA A 64 16.52 22.48 0.50
C ALA A 64 16.32 22.65 -1.01
N GLU A 65 15.27 23.37 -1.45
CA GLU A 65 15.03 23.67 -2.86
C GLU A 65 16.15 24.51 -3.48
N ASP A 66 16.63 25.55 -2.78
CA ASP A 66 17.77 26.36 -3.22
C ASP A 66 19.02 25.48 -3.42
N VAL A 67 19.33 24.61 -2.44
CA VAL A 67 20.51 23.72 -2.50
C VAL A 67 20.37 22.65 -3.58
N ASP A 68 19.19 22.04 -3.73
CA ASP A 68 18.87 21.04 -4.77
C ASP A 68 19.00 21.64 -6.16
N TYR A 69 18.49 22.86 -6.36
CA TYR A 69 18.58 23.57 -7.63
C TYR A 69 20.03 23.90 -8.03
N GLU A 70 20.88 24.26 -7.07
CA GLU A 70 22.29 24.60 -7.29
C GLU A 70 23.25 23.40 -7.18
N ALA A 71 22.74 22.21 -6.84
CA ALA A 71 23.55 21.04 -6.58
C ALA A 71 24.34 20.58 -7.81
N GLN A 72 25.63 20.38 -7.60
CA GLN A 72 26.62 19.89 -8.57
C GLN A 72 27.42 18.73 -8.00
N THR A 73 27.44 18.58 -6.67
CA THR A 73 28.19 17.52 -5.99
C THR A 73 27.27 16.62 -5.15
N PRO A 74 27.67 15.35 -4.92
CA PRO A 74 26.92 14.45 -4.06
C PRO A 74 26.76 14.96 -2.61
N GLU A 75 27.65 15.81 -2.14
CA GLU A 75 27.56 16.44 -0.82
C GLU A 75 26.44 17.49 -0.76
N GLU A 76 26.27 18.26 -1.84
CA GLU A 76 25.15 19.21 -1.99
C GLU A 76 23.81 18.46 -2.07
N ASP A 77 23.73 17.36 -2.82
CA ASP A 77 22.55 16.46 -2.86
C ASP A 77 22.21 15.91 -1.46
N GLN A 78 23.23 15.48 -0.70
CA GLN A 78 23.03 14.98 0.66
C GLN A 78 22.55 16.07 1.62
N LEU A 79 23.02 17.30 1.46
CA LEU A 79 22.56 18.45 2.23
C LEU A 79 21.09 18.76 1.92
N ALA A 80 20.71 18.83 0.64
CA ALA A 80 19.32 19.02 0.24
C ALA A 80 18.41 17.90 0.79
N LEU A 81 18.82 16.65 0.64
CA LEU A 81 18.10 15.49 1.18
C LEU A 81 17.89 15.59 2.70
N ARG A 82 18.90 16.06 3.43
CA ARG A 82 18.81 16.28 4.88
C ARG A 82 17.84 17.39 5.23
N LEU A 83 17.88 18.50 4.52
CA LEU A 83 17.00 19.65 4.75
C LEU A 83 15.53 19.26 4.49
N TYR A 84 15.23 18.56 3.39
CA TYR A 84 13.89 18.02 3.14
C TYR A 84 13.43 17.05 4.24
N PHE A 85 14.31 16.16 4.69
CA PHE A 85 13.99 15.23 5.78
C PHE A 85 13.66 15.95 7.09
N LEU A 86 14.46 16.96 7.47
CA LEU A 86 14.20 17.77 8.66
C LEU A 86 12.90 18.57 8.53
N ALA A 87 12.65 19.16 7.36
CA ALA A 87 11.42 19.88 7.08
C ALA A 87 10.17 18.99 7.26
N MET A 88 10.22 17.76 6.73
CA MET A 88 9.18 16.74 6.93
C MET A 88 8.97 16.43 8.42
N GLN A 89 10.04 16.13 9.15
CA GLN A 89 9.96 15.75 10.56
C GLN A 89 9.42 16.88 11.45
N LEU A 90 9.82 18.12 11.18
CA LEU A 90 9.34 19.29 11.91
C LEU A 90 7.87 19.58 11.61
N ASP A 91 7.42 19.45 10.36
CA ASP A 91 5.99 19.56 10.00
C ASP A 91 5.14 18.51 10.73
N LEU A 92 5.57 17.25 10.73
CA LEU A 92 4.88 16.16 11.44
C LEU A 92 4.80 16.42 12.94
N ARG A 93 5.87 16.89 13.58
CA ARG A 93 5.88 17.29 15.00
C ARG A 93 4.95 18.47 15.30
N ASN A 94 4.75 19.35 14.33
CA ASN A 94 3.81 20.47 14.40
C ASN A 94 2.37 20.05 14.02
N GLY A 95 2.10 18.75 13.89
CA GLY A 95 0.77 18.20 13.61
C GLY A 95 0.44 18.03 12.12
N GLY A 96 1.42 18.18 11.21
CA GLY A 96 1.29 17.89 9.79
C GLY A 96 0.32 18.80 9.03
N GLN A 97 0.14 20.05 9.49
CA GLN A 97 -0.92 20.93 8.98
C GLN A 97 -0.59 21.55 7.61
N THR A 98 0.68 21.61 7.22
CA THR A 98 1.11 22.44 6.08
C THR A 98 1.24 21.67 4.77
N ALA A 99 0.93 20.36 4.76
CA ALA A 99 1.19 19.44 3.66
C ALA A 99 2.67 19.37 3.21
N LEU A 100 3.58 19.94 4.00
CA LEU A 100 4.99 20.08 3.67
C LEU A 100 5.73 18.75 3.78
N ALA A 101 5.31 17.88 4.70
CA ALA A 101 5.78 16.50 4.76
C ALA A 101 5.59 15.74 3.44
N ARG A 102 4.47 15.97 2.75
CA ARG A 102 4.20 15.37 1.44
C ARG A 102 5.15 15.91 0.37
N SER A 103 5.30 17.23 0.29
CA SER A 103 6.21 17.87 -0.67
C SER A 103 7.66 17.44 -0.47
N ALA A 104 8.11 17.37 0.79
CA ALA A 104 9.43 16.87 1.13
C ALA A 104 9.63 15.40 0.70
N CYS A 105 8.63 14.54 0.85
CA CYS A 105 8.70 13.16 0.36
C CYS A 105 8.88 13.08 -1.16
N ILE A 106 8.19 13.96 -1.91
CA ILE A 106 8.32 14.04 -3.38
C ILE A 106 9.75 14.45 -3.76
N ALA A 107 10.28 15.49 -3.14
CA ALA A 107 11.62 16.00 -3.43
C ALA A 107 12.71 14.98 -3.06
N MET A 108 12.65 14.38 -1.86
CA MET A 108 13.57 13.31 -1.46
C MET A 108 13.52 12.10 -2.40
N ALA A 109 12.33 11.76 -2.93
CA ALA A 109 12.20 10.70 -3.91
C ALA A 109 12.90 11.08 -5.23
N GLY A 110 12.94 12.35 -5.61
CA GLY A 110 13.71 12.85 -6.75
C GLY A 110 15.22 12.64 -6.59
N LEU A 111 15.75 12.97 -5.42
CA LEU A 111 17.18 12.96 -5.10
C LEU A 111 17.75 11.56 -4.83
N THR A 112 16.94 10.62 -4.33
CA THR A 112 17.46 9.29 -3.98
C THR A 112 17.62 8.36 -5.18
N ASN A 113 18.76 7.67 -5.21
CA ASN A 113 19.05 6.60 -6.18
C ASN A 113 18.63 5.20 -5.70
N ASP A 114 18.26 5.03 -4.43
CA ASP A 114 17.78 3.74 -3.92
C ASP A 114 16.32 3.52 -4.36
N PRO A 115 16.03 2.51 -5.23
CA PRO A 115 14.68 2.26 -5.71
C PRO A 115 13.70 1.88 -4.60
N LYS A 116 14.19 1.23 -3.53
CA LYS A 116 13.36 0.83 -2.38
C LYS A 116 12.96 2.06 -1.57
N LEU A 117 13.92 2.95 -1.31
CA LEU A 117 13.67 4.21 -0.62
C LEU A 117 12.73 5.12 -1.43
N LYS A 118 12.91 5.21 -2.75
CA LYS A 118 12.01 5.94 -3.66
C LYS A 118 10.56 5.43 -3.59
N LEU A 119 10.35 4.11 -3.54
CA LEU A 119 9.01 3.53 -3.37
C LEU A 119 8.41 3.86 -2.00
N GLN A 120 9.22 3.82 -0.94
CA GLN A 120 8.77 4.15 0.43
C GLN A 120 8.37 5.63 0.55
N LEU A 121 9.16 6.53 -0.02
CA LEU A 121 8.86 7.97 -0.05
C LEU A 121 7.59 8.28 -0.85
N LYS A 122 7.37 7.61 -1.99
CA LYS A 122 6.12 7.72 -2.76
C LYS A 122 4.90 7.26 -1.96
N ALA A 123 5.06 6.23 -1.14
CA ALA A 123 3.96 5.78 -0.30
C ALA A 123 3.71 6.70 0.91
N LEU A 124 4.77 7.25 1.52
CA LEU A 124 4.64 8.32 2.51
C LEU A 124 3.95 9.56 1.92
N GLN A 125 4.25 9.93 0.67
CA GLN A 125 3.55 10.99 -0.04
C GLN A 125 2.04 10.74 -0.12
N GLU A 126 1.61 9.53 -0.48
CA GLU A 126 0.18 9.19 -0.53
C GLU A 126 -0.45 9.13 0.87
N LEU A 127 0.32 8.70 1.87
CA LEU A 127 -0.13 8.72 3.26
C LEU A 127 -0.40 10.15 3.74
N TYR A 128 0.47 11.12 3.41
CA TYR A 128 0.32 12.53 3.80
C TYR A 128 -0.56 13.36 2.86
N ASN A 129 -1.28 12.73 1.95
CA ASN A 129 -2.21 13.43 1.09
C ASN A 129 -3.54 13.67 1.85
N PRO A 130 -3.90 14.93 2.17
CA PRO A 130 -5.10 15.22 2.97
C PRO A 130 -6.41 14.87 2.26
N SER A 131 -6.37 14.70 0.94
CA SER A 131 -7.51 14.23 0.15
C SER A 131 -7.59 12.71 0.02
N HIS A 132 -6.58 11.97 0.52
CA HIS A 132 -6.56 10.53 0.40
C HIS A 132 -7.56 9.91 1.39
N PRO A 133 -8.51 9.07 0.94
CA PRO A 133 -9.58 8.53 1.79
C PRO A 133 -9.05 7.66 2.95
N ALA A 134 -7.83 7.13 2.83
CA ALA A 134 -7.16 6.39 3.91
C ALA A 134 -6.50 7.29 4.97
N PHE A 135 -6.31 8.59 4.71
CA PHE A 135 -5.87 9.60 5.70
C PHE A 135 -7.07 10.32 6.31
N ARG A 136 -8.19 9.62 6.49
CA ARG A 136 -8.95 9.91 7.69
C ARG A 136 -8.16 9.24 8.80
N PRO A 137 -7.54 9.98 9.74
CA PRO A 137 -7.21 9.40 11.02
C PRO A 137 -8.55 8.90 11.51
N SER A 138 -8.79 7.62 11.27
CA SER A 138 -9.82 6.93 11.98
C SER A 138 -9.31 7.04 13.41
N ASP A 139 -9.96 7.87 14.22
CA ASP A 139 -9.80 7.84 15.67
C ASP A 139 -9.98 6.41 16.22
N ASN A 140 -10.45 5.45 15.39
CA ASN A 140 -10.13 4.05 15.58
C ASN A 140 -8.66 3.76 15.26
N THR A 141 -7.80 3.89 16.28
CA THR A 141 -7.03 2.73 16.75
C THR A 141 -8.00 1.56 17.02
N GLY A 142 -8.59 1.04 15.94
CA GLY A 142 -9.70 0.11 15.98
C GLY A 142 -9.29 -1.26 16.52
N PRO A 143 -10.25 -2.07 16.96
CA PRO A 143 -10.09 -3.23 17.81
C PRO A 143 -9.49 -4.45 17.08
N TYR A 144 -8.57 -4.26 16.14
CA TYR A 144 -7.91 -5.35 15.42
C TYR A 144 -6.97 -6.20 16.29
N ASN A 145 -6.78 -5.85 17.58
CA ASN A 145 -5.78 -6.49 18.42
C ASN A 145 -6.28 -7.52 19.43
N THR A 146 -7.59 -7.73 19.61
CA THR A 146 -8.08 -8.86 20.41
C THR A 146 -9.53 -9.16 20.07
N LEU A 147 -9.77 -10.05 19.09
CA LEU A 147 -11.05 -10.76 19.08
C LEU A 147 -11.06 -11.67 20.34
N PRO A 148 -12.14 -11.66 21.14
CA PRO A 148 -12.28 -12.56 22.26
C PRO A 148 -12.10 -14.02 21.82
N ARG A 149 -11.33 -14.83 22.57
CA ARG A 149 -11.00 -16.22 22.24
C ARG A 149 -12.21 -17.16 22.24
N ASP A 150 -13.35 -16.70 22.73
CA ASP A 150 -14.66 -17.32 22.72
C ASP A 150 -15.51 -16.92 21.49
N ALA A 151 -14.98 -16.11 20.57
CA ALA A 151 -15.67 -15.67 19.36
C ALA A 151 -15.63 -16.69 18.19
N ASP A 152 -15.00 -17.85 18.34
CA ASP A 152 -14.80 -18.82 17.26
C ASP A 152 -16.11 -19.22 16.56
N GLU A 153 -17.17 -19.51 17.32
CA GLU A 153 -18.48 -19.84 16.75
C GLU A 153 -19.14 -18.65 16.05
N THR A 154 -18.96 -17.43 16.57
CA THR A 154 -19.52 -16.21 15.96
C THR A 154 -18.82 -15.91 14.63
N ILE A 155 -17.49 -16.07 14.59
CA ILE A 155 -16.67 -15.93 13.39
C ILE A 155 -17.06 -16.99 12.36
N ASP A 156 -17.12 -18.26 12.74
CA ASP A 156 -17.48 -19.33 11.80
C ASP A 156 -18.88 -19.15 11.23
N ASN A 157 -19.86 -18.75 12.06
CA ASN A 157 -21.21 -18.43 11.59
C ASN A 157 -21.24 -17.22 10.65
N ALA A 158 -20.45 -16.17 10.92
CA ALA A 158 -20.35 -15.02 10.03
C ALA A 158 -19.78 -15.42 8.66
N LEU A 159 -18.68 -16.19 8.66
CA LEU A 159 -18.01 -16.66 7.45
C LEU A 159 -18.88 -17.62 6.63
N GLU A 160 -19.51 -18.59 7.29
CA GLU A 160 -20.44 -19.51 6.65
C GLU A 160 -21.64 -18.75 6.07
N GLY A 161 -22.21 -17.81 6.83
CA GLY A 161 -23.31 -16.97 6.40
C GLY A 161 -23.00 -16.13 5.15
N LEU A 162 -21.83 -15.51 5.09
CA LEU A 162 -21.39 -14.73 3.93
C LEU A 162 -21.11 -15.62 2.70
N SER A 163 -20.56 -16.83 2.92
CA SER A 163 -20.41 -17.82 1.86
C SER A 163 -21.78 -18.26 1.30
N LEU A 164 -22.75 -18.57 2.18
CA LEU A 164 -24.12 -18.92 1.80
C LEU A 164 -24.80 -17.79 1.02
N TYR A 165 -24.59 -16.53 1.43
CA TYR A 165 -25.05 -15.35 0.70
C TYR A 165 -24.49 -15.31 -0.73
N ARG A 166 -23.17 -15.48 -0.91
CA ARG A 166 -22.53 -15.54 -2.23
C ARG A 166 -23.03 -16.72 -3.08
N LEU A 167 -23.37 -17.83 -2.45
CA LEU A 167 -23.91 -19.01 -3.12
C LEU A 167 -25.40 -18.90 -3.47
N GLY A 168 -26.09 -17.84 -3.04
CA GLY A 168 -27.52 -17.64 -3.26
C GLY A 168 -28.43 -18.43 -2.32
N GLU A 169 -27.89 -18.96 -1.23
CA GLU A 169 -28.62 -19.71 -0.19
C GLU A 169 -29.23 -18.75 0.85
N GLY A 170 -30.06 -17.81 0.39
CA GLY A 170 -30.54 -16.69 1.22
C GLY A 170 -31.19 -17.13 2.54
N ARG A 171 -31.98 -18.21 2.54
CA ARG A 171 -32.60 -18.73 3.77
C ARG A 171 -31.56 -19.22 4.78
N ALA A 172 -30.59 -20.00 4.31
CA ALA A 172 -29.52 -20.52 5.16
C ALA A 172 -28.60 -19.38 5.63
N ALA A 173 -28.28 -18.43 4.74
CA ALA A 173 -27.50 -17.24 5.07
C ALA A 173 -28.15 -16.42 6.19
N ILE A 174 -29.46 -16.16 6.13
CA ILE A 174 -30.19 -15.45 7.21
C ILE A 174 -30.06 -16.18 8.54
N SER A 175 -30.21 -17.50 8.55
CA SER A 175 -30.13 -18.30 9.79
C SER A 175 -28.78 -18.17 10.49
N ARG A 176 -27.72 -17.83 9.74
CA ARG A 176 -26.39 -17.58 10.27
C ARG A 176 -26.15 -16.09 10.56
N LEU A 177 -26.56 -15.18 9.68
CA LEU A 177 -26.20 -13.77 9.73
C LEU A 177 -27.14 -12.90 10.56
N ASP A 178 -28.39 -13.29 10.78
CA ASP A 178 -29.37 -12.50 11.55
C ASP A 178 -29.20 -12.70 13.07
N ASN A 179 -28.00 -12.40 13.54
CA ASN A 179 -27.59 -12.45 14.93
C ASN A 179 -26.88 -11.13 15.29
N ASP A 180 -27.23 -10.54 16.42
CA ASP A 180 -26.71 -9.22 16.81
C ASP A 180 -25.20 -9.20 17.08
N ASP A 181 -24.62 -10.31 17.54
CA ASP A 181 -23.18 -10.41 17.77
C ASP A 181 -22.41 -10.52 16.44
N ILE A 182 -22.99 -11.17 15.43
CA ILE A 182 -22.44 -11.19 14.07
C ILE A 182 -22.54 -9.80 13.42
N LYS A 183 -23.65 -9.10 13.62
CA LYS A 183 -23.79 -7.70 13.14
C LYS A 183 -22.73 -6.81 13.77
N LYS A 184 -22.49 -6.91 15.08
CA LYS A 184 -21.42 -6.18 15.77
C LYS A 184 -20.02 -6.58 15.27
N LEU A 185 -19.79 -7.88 15.05
CA LEU A 185 -18.52 -8.41 14.51
C LEU A 185 -18.22 -7.84 13.12
N LEU A 186 -19.23 -7.72 12.26
CA LEU A 186 -19.06 -7.27 10.87
C LEU A 186 -19.18 -5.75 10.69
N ALA A 187 -19.69 -5.00 11.67
CA ALA A 187 -19.82 -3.55 11.60
C ALA A 187 -18.52 -2.80 11.22
N PRO A 188 -17.33 -3.17 11.74
CA PRO A 188 -16.07 -2.55 11.32
C PRO A 188 -15.70 -2.81 9.85
N TYR A 189 -16.31 -3.80 9.21
CA TYR A 189 -16.00 -4.25 7.86
C TYR A 189 -17.08 -3.90 6.82
N GLU A 190 -18.07 -3.07 7.16
CA GLU A 190 -19.17 -2.72 6.23
C GLU A 190 -18.69 -2.08 4.93
N ALA A 191 -17.54 -1.40 4.92
CA ALA A 191 -16.93 -0.91 3.69
C ALA A 191 -16.60 -2.07 2.74
N ALA A 192 -16.12 -3.20 3.29
CA ALA A 192 -15.73 -4.40 2.55
C ALA A 192 -16.91 -5.33 2.24
N THR A 193 -17.82 -5.55 3.19
CA THR A 193 -18.93 -6.51 3.06
C THR A 193 -20.22 -5.88 2.57
N GLY A 194 -20.44 -4.61 2.89
CA GLY A 194 -21.70 -3.90 2.76
C GLY A 194 -22.44 -3.78 4.06
N HIS A 195 -23.45 -2.93 4.06
CA HIS A 195 -24.34 -2.84 5.21
C HIS A 195 -25.05 -4.17 5.40
N MET A 196 -24.99 -4.71 6.62
CA MET A 196 -25.59 -6.02 6.92
C MET A 196 -27.09 -6.09 6.59
N ASP A 197 -27.80 -4.97 6.73
CA ASP A 197 -29.21 -4.87 6.36
C ASP A 197 -29.46 -5.04 4.86
N GLU A 198 -28.53 -4.63 4.01
CA GLU A 198 -28.62 -4.83 2.56
C GLU A 198 -28.45 -6.31 2.22
N ILE A 199 -27.46 -6.98 2.83
CA ILE A 199 -27.21 -8.42 2.66
C ILE A 199 -28.44 -9.20 3.13
N LEU A 200 -28.93 -8.94 4.35
CA LEU A 200 -30.11 -9.61 4.90
C LEU A 200 -31.36 -9.30 4.07
N GLY A 201 -31.51 -8.06 3.59
CA GLY A 201 -32.59 -7.66 2.69
C GLY A 201 -32.56 -8.43 1.37
N TRP A 202 -31.38 -8.63 0.79
CA TRP A 202 -31.20 -9.44 -0.41
C TRP A 202 -31.57 -10.90 -0.16
N CYS A 203 -31.07 -11.49 0.93
CA CYS A 203 -31.36 -12.88 1.29
C CYS A 203 -32.87 -13.15 1.50
N ARG A 204 -33.60 -12.17 2.08
CA ARG A 204 -35.05 -12.28 2.30
C ARG A 204 -35.82 -12.26 0.97
N ARG A 205 -35.36 -11.48 -0.01
CA ARG A 205 -35.97 -11.41 -1.35
C ARG A 205 -35.60 -12.61 -2.22
N ASN A 206 -34.44 -13.20 -1.99
CA ASN A 206 -33.87 -14.31 -2.76
C ASN A 206 -33.54 -15.50 -1.84
N PRO A 207 -34.55 -16.15 -1.22
CA PRO A 207 -34.30 -17.23 -0.27
C PRO A 207 -33.65 -18.46 -0.93
N THR A 208 -34.04 -18.78 -2.17
CA THR A 208 -33.44 -19.74 -3.10
C THR A 208 -33.82 -19.37 -4.53
N CYS A 209 -33.14 -19.93 -5.55
CA CYS A 209 -33.55 -19.81 -6.94
C CYS A 209 -34.92 -20.48 -7.15
N ARG A 210 -35.88 -19.75 -7.75
CA ARG A 210 -37.26 -20.21 -7.93
C ARG A 210 -37.41 -21.39 -8.90
N GLU A 211 -36.46 -21.57 -9.81
CA GLU A 211 -36.50 -22.61 -10.84
C GLU A 211 -35.75 -23.87 -10.40
N CYS A 212 -34.47 -23.74 -10.04
CA CYS A 212 -33.64 -24.89 -9.68
C CYS A 212 -33.53 -25.15 -8.18
N ASN A 213 -34.12 -24.32 -7.32
CA ASN A 213 -33.97 -24.39 -5.86
C ASN A 213 -32.50 -24.51 -5.43
N ASN A 214 -31.62 -23.75 -6.09
CA ASN A 214 -30.16 -23.76 -5.94
C ASN A 214 -29.42 -25.05 -6.32
N HIS A 215 -30.09 -26.03 -6.95
CA HIS A 215 -29.42 -27.19 -7.55
C HIS A 215 -28.56 -26.84 -8.77
N ARG A 216 -28.70 -25.64 -9.34
CA ARG A 216 -27.95 -25.06 -10.48
C ARG A 216 -28.17 -25.76 -11.83
N ILE A 217 -28.65 -26.99 -11.79
CA ILE A 217 -28.96 -27.83 -12.95
C ILE A 217 -30.45 -28.18 -12.85
N ILE A 218 -31.13 -28.17 -14.00
CA ILE A 218 -32.49 -28.67 -14.15
C ILE A 218 -32.53 -29.77 -15.20
N GLU A 219 -33.49 -30.66 -15.06
CA GLU A 219 -33.81 -31.67 -16.05
C GLU A 219 -34.66 -31.03 -17.16
N ALA A 220 -34.03 -30.74 -18.31
CA ALA A 220 -34.74 -30.21 -19.47
C ALA A 220 -35.10 -31.35 -20.42
N ARG A 221 -36.37 -31.39 -20.83
CA ARG A 221 -36.83 -32.37 -21.82
C ARG A 221 -36.54 -31.86 -23.21
N SER A 222 -35.67 -32.54 -23.96
CA SER A 222 -35.42 -32.20 -25.36
C SER A 222 -36.69 -32.47 -26.20
N GLY A 223 -37.22 -31.44 -26.84
CA GLY A 223 -38.45 -31.53 -27.64
C GLY A 223 -38.35 -32.47 -28.85
N LEU A 224 -37.13 -32.80 -29.30
CA LEU A 224 -36.88 -33.64 -30.47
C LEU A 224 -36.75 -35.13 -30.14
N THR A 225 -36.12 -35.46 -29.01
CA THR A 225 -35.77 -36.85 -28.65
C THR A 225 -36.57 -37.39 -27.47
N GLY A 226 -37.22 -36.51 -26.68
CA GLY A 226 -37.86 -36.88 -25.42
C GLY A 226 -36.89 -37.27 -24.30
N ILE A 227 -35.58 -37.24 -24.57
CA ILE A 227 -34.52 -37.50 -23.59
C ILE A 227 -34.46 -36.33 -22.62
N VAL A 228 -34.34 -36.66 -21.33
CA VAL A 228 -34.13 -35.70 -20.25
C VAL A 228 -32.62 -35.46 -20.14
N GLU A 229 -32.17 -34.25 -20.44
CA GLU A 229 -30.77 -33.87 -20.36
C GLU A 229 -30.57 -32.87 -19.20
N PRO A 230 -29.53 -33.04 -18.37
CA PRO A 230 -29.19 -32.07 -17.36
C PRO A 230 -28.68 -30.79 -18.04
N THR A 231 -29.34 -29.67 -17.77
CA THR A 231 -28.97 -28.35 -18.31
C THR A 231 -28.79 -27.36 -17.19
N ILE A 232 -27.90 -26.38 -17.39
CA ILE A 232 -27.74 -25.28 -16.43
C ILE A 232 -29.05 -24.52 -16.34
N CYS A 233 -29.49 -24.23 -15.12
CA CYS A 233 -30.72 -23.48 -14.85
C CYS A 233 -30.71 -22.14 -15.62
N PRO A 234 -31.69 -21.89 -16.52
CA PRO A 234 -31.70 -20.68 -17.32
C PRO A 234 -32.00 -19.42 -16.50
N THR A 235 -32.71 -19.55 -15.36
CA THR A 235 -33.00 -18.42 -14.47
C THR A 235 -31.74 -17.88 -13.78
N CYS A 236 -30.96 -18.74 -13.11
CA CYS A 236 -29.78 -18.31 -12.36
C CYS A 236 -28.45 -18.49 -13.11
N LYS A 237 -28.45 -19.18 -14.25
CA LYS A 237 -27.25 -19.50 -15.05
C LYS A 237 -26.14 -20.19 -14.23
N GLY A 238 -26.54 -20.95 -13.20
CA GLY A 238 -25.61 -21.62 -12.28
C GLY A 238 -25.09 -20.74 -11.14
N HIS A 239 -25.44 -19.46 -11.08
CA HIS A 239 -25.01 -18.48 -10.08
C HIS A 239 -26.22 -17.79 -9.43
N PRO A 240 -26.91 -18.45 -8.49
CA PRO A 240 -28.11 -17.86 -7.85
C PRO A 240 -27.80 -16.79 -6.79
N GLY A 241 -26.52 -16.53 -6.50
CA GLY A 241 -26.07 -15.46 -5.61
C GLY A 241 -26.22 -14.05 -6.19
N PRO A 242 -25.90 -13.02 -5.40
CA PRO A 242 -25.85 -11.65 -5.88
C PRO A 242 -24.75 -11.48 -6.94
N GLU A 243 -24.94 -10.54 -7.86
CA GLU A 243 -23.85 -10.07 -8.71
C GLU A 243 -22.92 -9.19 -7.86
N LEU A 244 -21.71 -9.69 -7.64
CA LEU A 244 -20.63 -8.93 -6.97
C LEU A 244 -19.61 -8.54 -8.03
N ASN A 245 -19.18 -7.29 -8.03
CA ASN A 245 -18.01 -6.90 -8.82
C ASN A 245 -16.73 -7.46 -8.18
N ASP A 246 -15.64 -7.47 -8.95
CA ASP A 246 -14.37 -8.09 -8.53
C ASP A 246 -13.81 -7.43 -7.25
N ASP A 247 -13.90 -6.10 -7.14
CA ASP A 247 -13.45 -5.35 -5.97
C ASP A 247 -14.20 -5.77 -4.70
N ARG A 248 -15.53 -5.86 -4.79
CA ARG A 248 -16.39 -6.26 -3.67
C ARG A 248 -16.15 -7.70 -3.26
N LEU A 249 -15.99 -8.60 -4.22
CA LEU A 249 -15.66 -10.00 -3.93
C LEU A 249 -14.29 -10.09 -3.24
N ASN A 250 -13.31 -9.36 -3.74
CA ASN A 250 -11.98 -9.31 -3.16
C ASN A 250 -12.01 -8.79 -1.72
N ASP A 251 -12.69 -7.68 -1.47
CA ASP A 251 -12.87 -7.09 -0.13
C ASP A 251 -13.54 -8.06 0.85
N MET A 252 -14.57 -8.79 0.41
CA MET A 252 -15.20 -9.83 1.22
C MET A 252 -14.22 -10.95 1.56
N LEU A 253 -13.48 -11.50 0.59
CA LEU A 253 -12.51 -12.58 0.82
C LEU A 253 -11.39 -12.14 1.77
N ILE A 254 -10.92 -10.91 1.59
CA ILE A 254 -9.93 -10.26 2.43
C ILE A 254 -10.40 -10.22 3.89
N MET A 255 -11.62 -9.73 4.13
CA MET A 255 -12.23 -9.71 5.45
C MET A 255 -12.36 -11.14 6.02
N GLU A 256 -12.76 -12.12 5.21
CA GLU A 256 -12.86 -13.51 5.66
C GLU A 256 -11.53 -14.07 6.15
N ILE A 257 -10.44 -13.78 5.43
CA ILE A 257 -9.10 -14.18 5.86
C ILE A 257 -8.76 -13.48 7.17
N ALA A 258 -9.05 -12.18 7.30
CA ALA A 258 -8.79 -11.42 8.51
C ALA A 258 -9.51 -11.99 9.74
N LEU A 259 -10.78 -12.38 9.60
CA LEU A 259 -11.54 -13.02 10.67
C LEU A 259 -11.02 -14.41 11.04
N ARG A 260 -10.51 -15.19 10.07
CA ARG A 260 -9.96 -16.54 10.33
C ARG A 260 -8.58 -16.54 10.97
N THR A 261 -7.78 -15.51 10.70
CA THR A 261 -6.45 -15.41 11.28
C THR A 261 -6.54 -14.81 12.67
N GLU A 262 -6.46 -15.66 13.71
CA GLU A 262 -6.31 -15.28 15.13
C GLU A 262 -5.18 -14.27 15.36
N LYS A 263 -4.24 -14.22 14.40
CA LYS A 263 -3.11 -13.32 14.30
C LYS A 263 -2.96 -12.86 12.87
N LEU A 264 -3.25 -11.59 12.61
CA LEU A 264 -2.87 -10.89 11.37
C LEU A 264 -1.34 -10.76 11.22
N ASP A 265 -0.55 -11.41 12.07
CA ASP A 265 0.91 -11.50 12.03
C ASP A 265 1.46 -12.14 10.73
N LYS A 266 0.61 -12.77 9.91
CA LYS A 266 1.04 -13.40 8.64
C LYS A 266 0.99 -12.39 7.49
N TRP A 267 2.17 -11.90 7.12
CA TRP A 267 2.47 -10.89 6.10
C TRP A 267 1.63 -10.94 4.81
N SER A 268 1.28 -12.13 4.33
CA SER A 268 0.56 -12.34 3.07
C SER A 268 -0.93 -11.95 3.17
N VAL A 269 -1.50 -12.06 4.36
CA VAL A 269 -2.90 -11.70 4.65
C VAL A 269 -3.04 -10.18 4.67
N GLN A 270 -2.12 -9.51 5.35
CA GLN A 270 -2.06 -8.06 5.38
C GLN A 270 -1.77 -7.46 3.99
N LEU A 271 -0.88 -8.08 3.21
CA LEU A 271 -0.62 -7.66 1.82
C LEU A 271 -1.87 -7.73 0.92
N ALA A 272 -2.67 -8.80 1.08
CA ALA A 272 -3.94 -8.95 0.39
C ALA A 272 -4.96 -7.91 0.88
N LEU A 273 -5.08 -7.72 2.20
CA LEU A 273 -5.97 -6.74 2.84
C LEU A 273 -5.71 -5.30 2.40
N GLU A 274 -4.44 -4.95 2.24
CA GLU A 274 -4.03 -3.57 1.98
C GLU A 274 -3.80 -3.28 0.50
N GLY A 275 -4.10 -4.21 -0.41
CA GLY A 275 -3.99 -4.00 -1.86
C GLY A 275 -2.57 -3.71 -2.34
N GLY A 276 -1.56 -4.29 -1.68
CA GLY A 276 -0.15 -4.05 -2.03
C GLY A 276 0.42 -2.73 -1.51
N ARG A 277 -0.20 -2.07 -0.52
CA ARG A 277 0.43 -0.96 0.22
C ARG A 277 1.74 -1.43 0.88
N PRO A 278 2.71 -0.54 1.08
CA PRO A 278 4.00 -0.92 1.66
C PRO A 278 3.83 -1.50 3.07
N LEU A 279 4.20 -2.78 3.19
CA LEU A 279 4.12 -3.64 4.37
C LEU A 279 5.00 -3.26 5.57
N GLN A 280 5.72 -2.14 5.50
CA GLN A 280 6.42 -1.62 6.67
C GLN A 280 5.53 -0.51 7.22
N PRO A 281 5.15 -0.50 8.53
CA PRO A 281 4.65 0.73 9.11
C PRO A 281 5.65 1.80 8.70
N LEU A 282 5.18 2.73 7.86
CA LEU A 282 6.00 3.79 7.34
C LEU A 282 6.17 4.78 8.48
N ASP A 283 7.00 4.37 9.43
CA ASP A 283 7.41 5.16 10.54
C ASP A 283 8.41 6.20 10.00
N PRO A 284 8.08 7.50 10.09
CA PRO A 284 8.99 8.58 9.69
C PRO A 284 10.34 8.47 10.38
N ASP A 285 10.37 7.95 11.61
CA ASP A 285 11.60 7.78 12.37
C ASP A 285 12.47 6.65 11.81
N SER A 286 11.87 5.64 11.18
CA SER A 286 12.61 4.61 10.45
C SER A 286 13.36 5.15 9.23
N LEU A 287 12.90 6.28 8.66
CA LEU A 287 13.56 6.95 7.54
C LEU A 287 14.90 7.55 7.99
N ALA A 288 14.96 8.05 9.22
CA ALA A 288 16.18 8.61 9.81
C ALA A 288 17.33 7.59 9.80
N GLY A 289 17.04 6.35 10.20
CA GLY A 289 18.02 5.26 10.17
C GLY A 289 18.48 4.89 8.76
N LYS A 290 17.60 4.95 7.76
CA LYS A 290 17.94 4.66 6.34
C LYS A 290 18.78 5.76 5.71
N LEU A 291 18.51 7.00 6.09
CA LEU A 291 19.26 8.18 5.63
C LEU A 291 20.53 8.44 6.44
N ASN A 292 20.75 7.68 7.52
CA ASN A 292 21.84 7.91 8.48
C ASN A 292 21.83 9.34 9.05
N MET A 293 20.63 9.83 9.40
CA MET A 293 20.39 11.18 9.91
C MET A 293 19.80 11.12 11.32
N ASP A 294 20.23 12.03 12.21
CA ASP A 294 19.59 12.23 13.51
C ASP A 294 18.43 13.23 13.35
N PRO A 295 17.16 12.81 13.59
CA PRO A 295 15.99 13.68 13.45
C PRO A 295 15.88 14.76 14.55
N LEU A 296 16.79 14.75 15.53
CA LEU A 296 16.86 15.77 16.58
C LEU A 296 17.93 16.82 16.31
N ALA A 297 18.92 16.50 15.46
CA ALA A 297 20.00 17.40 15.08
C ALA A 297 19.51 18.42 14.03
N THR A 298 18.71 19.36 14.50
CA THR A 298 17.95 20.33 13.71
C THR A 298 18.65 21.68 13.56
N ILE A 299 19.69 21.98 14.35
CA ILE A 299 20.39 23.28 14.29
C ILE A 299 21.77 23.07 13.66
N TYR A 300 22.19 23.93 12.73
CA TYR A 300 23.53 23.91 12.15
C TYR A 300 24.44 24.93 12.84
N ARG A 301 25.55 24.49 13.46
CA ARG A 301 26.53 25.37 14.14
C ARG A 301 27.94 24.87 13.90
N ASN A 302 28.86 25.79 13.56
CA ASN A 302 30.28 25.49 13.39
C ASN A 302 30.53 24.30 12.42
N GLY A 303 29.78 24.26 11.32
CA GLY A 303 29.92 23.19 10.33
C GLY A 303 29.23 21.86 10.70
N GLN A 304 28.50 21.79 11.82
CA GLN A 304 27.91 20.56 12.34
C GLN A 304 26.44 20.71 12.69
N TRP A 305 25.67 19.65 12.44
CA TRP A 305 24.29 19.57 12.91
C TRP A 305 24.24 19.12 14.37
N VAL A 306 23.60 19.91 15.22
CA VAL A 306 23.49 19.71 16.67
C VAL A 306 22.04 19.74 17.12
N GLN A 307 21.76 19.11 18.26
CA GLN A 307 20.44 19.14 18.88
C GLN A 307 20.18 20.49 19.56
N PRO A 308 18.94 21.01 19.55
CA PRO A 308 18.59 22.22 20.28
C PRO A 308 18.85 22.08 21.78
N PRO A 309 19.43 23.09 22.44
CA PRO A 309 19.67 23.03 23.89
C PRO A 309 18.34 22.89 24.65
N GLY A 310 18.26 21.90 25.55
CA GLY A 310 17.15 21.76 26.50
C GLY A 310 16.00 20.83 26.13
N LYS A 311 16.04 20.13 24.98
CA LYS A 311 15.07 19.07 24.66
C LYS A 311 15.74 17.69 24.77
N SER A 312 15.77 17.10 25.97
CA SER A 312 15.92 15.64 26.06
C SER A 312 14.56 15.02 25.77
N LEU A 313 14.48 14.14 24.78
CA LEU A 313 13.27 13.33 24.58
C LEU A 313 13.02 12.51 25.86
N LYS A 314 11.81 12.58 26.39
CA LYS A 314 11.26 11.54 27.26
C LYS A 314 10.37 10.64 26.42
#